data_AF-A0AAD6JM49-F1
#
_entry.id   AF-A0AAD6JM49-F1
#
_cell.length_a   1.000
_cell.length_b   1.000
_cell.length_c   1.000
_cell.angle_alpha   90.00
_cell.angle_beta   90.00
_cell.angle_gamma   90.00
#
_symmetry.space_group_name_H-M   'P 1'
#
loop_
_entity.id
_entity.type
_entity.pdbx_description
1 polymer ?
#
loop_
_entity_poly.entity_id
_entity_poly.type
_entity_poly.pdbx_seq_one_letter_code
_entity_poly.pdbx_strand_id
1 'polypeptide(L)'
;MRLDRNDETHHGLKEIMDPGIRNMGNLVGFGRFLELAMQCVEESAAERPTMSEVVKELEILLKNDGMNTNSTTSASSSATDFGASRDVPLRHPYNEVIAKNKDGNSVDNANRDAFDHNGGATLSEKAGST
;
A
#
# COMPACT_ATOMS: atom_id res chain seq x y z
N MET A 1 8.37 -15.22 -13.78
CA MET A 1 7.68 -15.21 -15.10
C MET A 1 8.64 -14.61 -16.11
N ARG A 2 8.67 -15.05 -17.38
CA ARG A 2 9.55 -14.45 -18.40
C ARG A 2 8.70 -13.79 -19.48
N LEU A 3 8.94 -12.50 -19.70
CA LEU A 3 8.34 -11.71 -20.77
C LEU A 3 9.05 -12.02 -22.09
N ASP A 4 8.30 -12.15 -23.17
CA ASP A 4 8.88 -12.18 -24.51
C ASP A 4 9.21 -10.75 -24.94
N ARG A 5 10.51 -10.45 -25.07
CA ARG A 5 10.99 -9.14 -25.50
C ARG A 5 10.86 -8.92 -27.00
N ASN A 6 10.60 -9.96 -27.78
CA ASN A 6 10.41 -9.89 -29.23
C ASN A 6 8.94 -9.62 -29.59
N ASP A 7 8.01 -9.89 -28.68
CA ASP A 7 6.60 -9.53 -28.82
C ASP A 7 6.38 -8.11 -28.30
N GLU A 8 6.33 -7.14 -29.21
CA GLU A 8 6.09 -5.72 -28.89
C GLU A 8 4.65 -5.43 -28.47
N THR A 9 3.72 -6.37 -28.66
CA THR A 9 2.28 -6.13 -28.47
C THR A 9 1.76 -6.62 -27.13
N HIS A 10 2.11 -7.86 -26.75
CA HIS A 10 1.59 -8.49 -25.53
C HIS A 10 2.70 -9.07 -24.66
N HIS A 11 3.97 -8.97 -25.07
CA HIS A 11 5.13 -9.53 -24.37
C HIS A 11 4.97 -11.01 -23.95
N GLY A 12 4.26 -11.81 -24.75
CA GLY A 12 3.96 -13.21 -24.46
C GLY A 12 2.86 -13.44 -23.43
N LEU A 13 2.13 -12.39 -23.01
CA LEU A 13 1.09 -12.45 -21.97
C LEU A 13 -0.34 -12.50 -22.50
N LYS A 14 -0.52 -12.61 -23.82
CA LYS A 14 -1.83 -12.52 -24.50
C LYS A 14 -2.91 -13.44 -23.92
N GLU A 15 -2.52 -14.63 -23.45
CA GLU A 15 -3.45 -15.65 -22.94
C GLU A 15 -3.94 -15.37 -21.52
N ILE A 16 -3.13 -14.69 -20.71
CA ILE A 16 -3.46 -14.36 -19.32
C ILE A 16 -3.99 -12.94 -19.16
N MET A 17 -3.88 -12.12 -20.20
CA MET A 17 -4.37 -10.74 -20.21
C MET A 17 -5.89 -10.72 -20.13
N ASP A 18 -6.41 -9.77 -19.36
CA ASP A 18 -7.85 -9.52 -19.29
C ASP A 18 -8.42 -9.28 -20.71
N PRO A 19 -9.52 -9.95 -21.10
CA PRO A 19 -10.09 -9.80 -22.43
C PRO A 19 -10.48 -8.37 -22.80
N GLY A 20 -10.89 -7.55 -21.83
CA GLY A 20 -11.23 -6.15 -22.03
C GLY A 20 -10.00 -5.30 -22.36
N ILE A 21 -8.87 -5.58 -21.71
CA ILE A 21 -7.59 -4.93 -21.98
C ILE A 21 -7.00 -5.39 -23.31
N ARG A 22 -7.03 -6.70 -23.59
CA ARG A 22 -6.48 -7.29 -24.83
C ARG A 22 -7.11 -6.72 -26.10
N ASN A 23 -8.37 -6.32 -26.04
CA ASN A 23 -9.09 -5.78 -27.18
C ASN A 23 -8.95 -4.24 -27.33
N MET A 24 -8.26 -3.57 -26.39
CA MET A 24 -8.10 -2.12 -26.37
C MET A 24 -7.09 -1.60 -27.42
N GLY A 25 -6.39 -2.50 -28.11
CA GLY A 25 -5.43 -2.15 -29.15
C GLY A 25 -4.02 -1.93 -28.59
N ASN A 26 -3.29 -0.96 -29.14
CA ASN A 26 -1.92 -0.69 -28.73
C ASN A 26 -1.87 0.02 -27.36
N LEU A 27 -1.39 -0.68 -26.34
CA LEU A 27 -1.20 -0.15 -25.00
C LEU A 27 0.16 0.55 -24.92
N VAL A 28 0.16 1.86 -25.14
CA VAL A 28 1.37 2.68 -24.98
C VAL A 28 1.87 2.50 -23.54
N GLY A 29 3.20 2.37 -23.38
CA GLY A 29 3.81 2.16 -22.07
C GLY A 29 3.64 0.76 -21.46
N PHE A 30 2.96 -0.19 -22.11
CA PHE A 30 2.70 -1.52 -21.54
C PHE A 30 3.98 -2.29 -21.20
N GLY A 31 4.98 -2.28 -22.08
CA GLY A 31 6.27 -2.93 -21.79
C GLY A 31 6.96 -2.38 -20.53
N ARG A 32 6.88 -1.05 -20.32
CA ARG A 32 7.46 -0.41 -19.14
C ARG A 32 6.63 -0.66 -17.88
N PHE A 33 5.31 -0.72 -18.00
CA PHE A 33 4.43 -1.17 -16.92
C PHE A 33 4.78 -2.61 -16.49
N LEU A 34 4.99 -3.52 -17.44
CA LEU A 34 5.37 -4.89 -17.13
C LEU A 34 6.74 -5.01 -16.48
N GLU A 35 7.71 -4.18 -16.88
CA GLU A 35 9.01 -4.10 -16.22
C GLU A 35 8.86 -3.72 -14.75
N LEU A 36 8.06 -2.69 -14.44
CA LEU A 36 7.76 -2.28 -13.07
C LEU A 36 7.02 -3.39 -12.30
N ALA A 37 6.02 -4.03 -12.92
CA ALA A 37 5.28 -5.13 -12.32
C ALA A 37 6.21 -6.31 -11.99
N MET A 38 7.23 -6.57 -12.82
CA MET A 38 8.19 -7.63 -12.57
C MET A 38 9.13 -7.30 -11.40
N GLN A 39 9.57 -6.06 -11.27
CA GLN A 39 10.34 -5.61 -10.11
C GLN A 39 9.53 -5.72 -8.79
N CYS A 40 8.23 -5.41 -8.83
CA CYS A 40 7.35 -5.52 -7.64
C CYS A 40 7.22 -6.95 -7.10
N VAL A 41 7.36 -7.96 -7.95
CA VAL A 41 7.21 -9.38 -7.58
C VAL A 41 8.53 -10.13 -7.55
N GLU A 42 9.65 -9.39 -7.54
CA GLU A 42 10.98 -9.98 -7.46
C GLU A 42 11.14 -10.84 -6.19
N GLU A 43 11.88 -11.93 -6.27
CA GLU A 43 12.03 -12.87 -5.15
C GLU A 43 12.81 -12.20 -4.01
N SER A 44 13.82 -11.39 -4.37
CA SER A 44 14.57 -10.57 -3.44
C SER A 44 13.76 -9.35 -2.98
N ALA A 45 13.46 -9.26 -1.69
CA ALA A 45 12.78 -8.11 -1.11
C ALA A 45 13.56 -6.80 -1.27
N ALA A 46 14.90 -6.86 -1.36
CA ALA A 46 15.75 -5.69 -1.53
C ALA A 46 15.71 -5.13 -2.96
N GLU A 47 15.28 -5.93 -3.94
CA GLU A 47 15.15 -5.50 -5.33
C GLU A 47 13.74 -4.99 -5.66
N ARG A 48 12.77 -5.18 -4.75
CA ARG A 48 11.43 -4.63 -4.89
C ARG A 48 11.47 -3.12 -4.70
N PRO A 49 10.86 -2.33 -5.60
CA PRO A 49 10.78 -0.90 -5.43
C PRO A 49 9.95 -0.54 -4.21
N THR A 50 10.28 0.58 -3.58
CA THR A 50 9.43 1.18 -2.56
C THR A 50 8.12 1.62 -3.20
N MET A 51 7.03 1.64 -2.43
CA MET A 51 5.74 2.15 -2.93
C MET A 51 5.83 3.59 -3.46
N SER A 52 6.75 4.39 -2.93
CA SER A 52 7.00 5.75 -3.43
C SER A 52 7.59 5.77 -4.85
N GLU A 53 8.45 4.81 -5.19
CA GLU A 53 9.02 4.65 -6.53
C GLU A 53 7.99 4.09 -7.50
N VAL A 54 7.17 3.13 -7.06
CA VAL A 54 6.06 2.59 -7.86
C VAL A 54 5.10 3.69 -8.32
N VAL A 55 4.69 4.58 -7.40
CA VAL A 55 3.80 5.70 -7.74
C VAL A 55 4.46 6.65 -8.73
N LYS A 56 5.73 6.99 -8.53
CA LYS A 56 6.48 7.88 -9.45
C LYS A 56 6.56 7.28 -10.86
N GLU A 57 6.88 6.00 -10.99
CA GLU A 57 6.96 5.34 -12.30
C GLU A 57 5.59 5.30 -12.99
N LEU A 58 4.51 5.02 -12.24
CA LEU A 58 3.14 5.06 -12.79
C LEU A 58 2.74 6.47 -13.24
N GLU A 59 3.08 7.50 -12.48
CA GLU A 59 2.85 8.89 -12.90
C GLU A 59 3.63 9.25 -14.17
N ILE A 60 4.87 8.77 -14.30
CA ILE A 60 5.69 8.98 -15.50
C ILE A 60 5.05 8.32 -16.71
N LEU A 61 4.58 7.07 -16.58
CA LEU A 61 3.88 6.35 -17.64
C LEU A 61 2.65 7.12 -18.12
N LEU A 62 1.80 7.56 -17.20
CA LEU A 62 0.59 8.32 -17.54
C LEU A 62 0.91 9.63 -18.26
N LYS A 63 1.93 10.37 -17.79
CA LYS A 63 2.36 11.63 -18.43
C LYS A 63 2.93 11.39 -19.84
N ASN A 64 3.67 10.31 -20.03
CA ASN A 64 4.28 9.96 -21.32
C ASN A 64 3.22 9.59 -22.37
N ASP A 65 2.08 9.04 -21.95
CA ASP A 65 0.96 8.69 -22.82
C ASP A 65 0.07 9.90 -23.20
N GLY A 66 0.50 11.12 -22.85
CA GLY A 66 -0.25 12.35 -23.13
C GLY A 66 -1.48 12.53 -22.22
N MET A 67 -1.65 11.68 -21.21
CA MET A 67 -2.64 11.91 -20.16
C MET A 67 -2.08 12.96 -19.20
N ASN A 68 -2.55 14.20 -19.33
CA ASN A 68 -2.25 15.25 -18.38
C ASN A 68 -2.91 14.92 -17.03
N THR A 69 -2.20 14.21 -16.16
CA THR A 69 -2.60 14.05 -14.76
C THR A 69 -2.31 15.34 -14.00
N ASN A 70 -2.90 16.46 -14.43
CA ASN A 70 -3.01 17.69 -13.63
C ASN A 70 -4.10 17.57 -12.55
N SER A 71 -4.65 16.35 -12.36
CA SER A 71 -5.31 15.94 -11.13
C SER A 71 -4.32 16.01 -9.98
N THR A 72 -4.27 17.19 -9.38
CA THR A 72 -4.01 17.45 -7.96
C THR A 72 -3.80 16.19 -7.15
N THR A 73 -2.57 16.00 -6.67
CA THR A 73 -2.26 15.33 -5.40
C THR A 73 -3.01 14.03 -5.18
N SER A 74 -2.33 12.90 -5.35
CA SER A 74 -2.64 11.71 -4.56
C SER A 74 -2.57 12.09 -3.09
N ALA A 75 -3.68 12.59 -2.54
CA ALA A 75 -3.87 12.73 -1.12
C ALA A 75 -3.80 11.30 -0.60
N SER A 76 -2.68 10.96 0.02
CA SER A 76 -2.59 9.80 0.89
C SER A 76 -3.79 9.91 1.83
N SER A 77 -4.82 9.12 1.57
CA SER A 77 -6.02 9.08 2.41
C SER A 77 -5.67 8.26 3.65
N SER A 78 -4.74 8.79 4.44
CA SER A 78 -4.60 8.41 5.84
C SER A 78 -5.76 9.09 6.55
N ALA A 79 -6.94 8.48 6.48
CA ALA A 79 -8.12 8.97 7.17
C ALA A 79 -7.88 8.83 8.68
N THR A 80 -7.33 9.88 9.29
CA THR A 80 -7.51 10.14 10.71
C THR A 80 -8.38 11.38 10.90
N ASP A 81 -9.45 11.51 10.11
CA ASP A 81 -10.57 12.36 10.47
C ASP A 81 -11.62 11.49 11.20
N PHE A 82 -11.20 10.84 12.28
CA PHE A 82 -12.15 10.50 13.32
C PHE A 82 -12.21 11.74 14.20
N GLY A 83 -13.14 12.63 13.84
CA GLY A 83 -13.46 13.83 14.60
C GLY A 83 -13.50 13.49 16.09
N ALA A 84 -12.70 14.23 16.86
CA ALA A 84 -12.68 14.19 18.31
C ALA A 84 -13.98 14.81 18.86
N SER A 85 -15.12 14.22 18.55
CA SER A 85 -16.37 14.46 19.25
C SER A 85 -16.35 13.57 20.48
N ARG A 86 -15.85 14.15 21.57
CA ARG A 86 -16.09 13.66 22.93
C ARG A 86 -17.59 13.30 23.05
N ASP A 87 -17.86 12.13 23.63
CA ASP A 87 -19.16 11.60 24.08
C ASP A 87 -19.91 10.49 23.31
N VAL A 88 -19.30 9.74 22.37
CA VAL A 88 -19.91 8.47 21.93
C VAL A 88 -18.89 7.32 21.95
N PRO A 89 -19.11 6.25 22.74
CA PRO A 89 -18.25 5.07 22.68
C PRO A 89 -18.38 4.42 21.30
N LEU A 90 -17.34 4.51 20.48
CA LEU A 90 -17.14 3.74 19.25
C LEU A 90 -17.16 2.24 19.58
N ARG A 91 -18.36 1.65 19.55
CA ARG A 91 -18.57 0.21 19.67
C ARG A 91 -18.30 -0.40 18.30
N HIS A 92 -17.05 -0.82 18.10
CA HIS A 92 -16.67 -1.60 16.94
C HIS A 92 -17.42 -2.95 16.94
N PRO A 93 -17.97 -3.44 15.81
CA PRO A 93 -18.77 -4.67 15.73
C PRO A 93 -18.09 -5.95 16.24
N TYR A 94 -16.75 -5.94 16.34
CA TYR A 94 -15.97 -7.06 16.88
C TYR A 94 -15.74 -7.02 18.41
N ASN A 95 -16.18 -5.97 19.11
CA ASN A 95 -16.06 -5.88 20.57
C ASN A 95 -17.27 -6.47 21.34
N GLU A 96 -18.18 -7.13 20.63
CA GLU A 96 -19.34 -7.80 21.22
C GLU A 96 -18.98 -9.13 21.87
N VAL A 97 -18.16 -9.14 22.93
CA VAL A 97 -18.20 -10.30 23.86
C VAL A 97 -18.01 -9.94 25.33
N ILE A 98 -17.74 -8.69 25.73
CA ILE A 98 -17.51 -8.41 27.16
C ILE A 98 -18.33 -7.22 27.67
N ALA A 99 -19.62 -7.48 27.88
CA ALA A 99 -20.46 -6.90 28.93
C ALA A 99 -21.80 -7.67 28.86
N LYS A 100 -22.11 -8.59 29.76
CA LYS A 100 -22.50 -8.33 31.15
C LYS A 100 -22.51 -9.68 31.87
N ASN A 101 -21.89 -9.75 33.04
CA ASN A 101 -22.46 -10.39 34.23
C ASN A 101 -21.74 -9.76 35.40
N LYS A 102 -22.42 -8.80 36.01
CA LYS A 102 -21.94 -8.03 37.15
C LYS A 102 -22.39 -8.78 38.41
N ASP A 103 -21.66 -9.82 38.77
CA ASP A 103 -21.72 -10.40 40.11
C ASP A 103 -20.28 -10.69 40.54
N GLY A 104 -19.92 -10.11 41.67
CA GLY A 104 -18.53 -9.94 42.09
C GLY A 104 -17.76 -11.24 42.19
N ASN A 105 -16.61 -11.30 41.53
CA ASN A 105 -15.44 -11.98 42.06
C ASN A 105 -14.18 -11.34 41.49
N SER A 106 -13.22 -11.08 42.37
CA SER A 106 -11.86 -10.65 42.04
C SER A 106 -11.23 -11.68 41.12
N VAL A 107 -10.79 -11.28 39.93
CA VAL A 107 -9.83 -12.05 39.16
C VAL A 107 -8.77 -11.08 38.68
N ASP A 108 -7.68 -11.03 39.44
CA ASP A 108 -6.40 -10.55 38.97
C ASP A 108 -6.10 -11.26 37.66
N ASN A 109 -6.10 -10.52 36.56
CA ASN A 109 -5.37 -10.98 35.39
C ASN A 109 -4.60 -9.81 34.83
N ALA A 110 -3.39 -9.72 35.36
CA ALA A 110 -2.27 -9.08 34.72
C ALA A 110 -2.18 -9.52 33.25
N ASN A 111 -1.61 -8.63 32.47
CA ASN A 111 -1.19 -8.84 31.09
C ASN A 111 -2.30 -8.70 30.02
N ARG A 112 -2.54 -7.45 29.65
CA ARG A 112 -2.72 -7.10 28.23
C ARG A 112 -1.55 -6.21 27.86
N ASP A 113 -0.41 -6.82 27.54
CA ASP A 113 0.64 -6.20 26.77
C ASP A 113 0.00 -5.75 25.45
N ALA A 114 -0.45 -4.50 25.43
CA ALA A 114 -0.85 -3.84 24.21
C ALA A 114 0.38 -3.82 23.32
N PHE A 115 0.27 -4.36 22.11
CA PHE A 115 1.34 -4.30 21.11
C PHE A 115 1.57 -2.84 20.72
N ASP A 116 2.44 -2.17 21.47
CA ASP A 116 3.01 -0.86 21.14
C ASP A 116 3.97 -1.05 19.98
N HIS A 117 3.45 -1.22 18.77
CA HIS A 117 4.23 -1.05 17.55
C HIS A 117 4.36 0.44 17.23
N ASN A 118 5.03 1.18 18.11
CA ASN A 118 5.65 2.46 17.75
C ASN A 118 7.16 2.26 17.60
N GLY A 119 7.55 1.38 16.68
CA GLY A 119 8.92 1.21 16.23
C GLY A 119 9.31 2.30 15.24
N GLY A 120 9.18 3.57 15.63
CA GLY A 120 9.75 4.69 14.89
C GLY A 120 11.27 4.72 15.11
N ALA A 121 12.05 4.35 14.10
CA ALA A 121 13.50 4.48 14.14
C ALA A 121 13.89 5.97 14.24
N THR A 122 14.47 6.39 15.36
CA THR A 122 15.10 7.71 15.50
C THR A 122 16.60 7.56 15.28
N LEU A 123 17.11 8.15 14.20
CA LEU A 123 18.55 8.32 13.97
C LEU A 123 19.05 9.41 14.92
N SER A 124 19.90 9.04 15.89
CA SER A 124 20.53 9.97 16.83
C SER A 124 21.84 10.50 16.25
N GLU A 125 21.82 11.68 15.63
CA GLU A 125 23.02 12.43 15.28
C GLU A 125 23.57 13.11 16.55
N LYS A 126 24.67 12.58 17.09
CA LYS A 126 25.33 13.13 18.29
C LYS A 126 26.24 14.29 17.89
N ALA A 127 25.75 15.52 18.03
CA ALA A 127 26.58 16.72 18.09
C ALA A 127 27.35 16.74 19.43
N GLY A 128 28.67 16.51 19.37
CA GLY A 128 29.58 16.71 20.50
C GLY A 128 30.24 18.08 20.38
N SER A 129 29.83 19.01 21.23
CA SER A 129 30.56 20.25 21.52
C SER A 129 31.03 20.18 22.97
N THR A 130 32.33 20.08 23.19
CA THR A 130 33.06 20.55 24.37
C THR A 130 34.47 20.84 23.95
#